data_AF-A0A3S3LH64-F1
#
_entry.id   AF-A0A3S3LH64-F1
#
_cell.length_a   1.000
_cell.length_b   1.000
_cell.length_c   1.000
_cell.angle_alpha   90.00
_cell.angle_beta   90.00
_cell.angle_gamma   90.00
#
_symmetry.space_group_name_H-M   'P 1'
#
loop_
_entity.id
_entity.type
_entity.pdbx_description
1 polymer ?
#
loop_
_entity_poly.entity_id
_entity_poly.type
_entity_poly.pdbx_seq_one_letter_code
_entity_poly.pdbx_strand_id
1 'polypeptide(L)'
;MSVIKELLLGLSVKIKYYNPSDYPHLKDGMKFNIRGLTYIFIDIFNSEMVTQNILLHEMGHVSFGHRHLDCRSSGWDRKQEREADRYMIEYRADEWLAQFDWEPDIIDYDAFIEHFELEKRHYGLVVEVFDEMIGHAQLDSYCL
;
A
#
# COMPACT_ATOMS: atom_id res chain seq x y z
N MET A 1 16.18 -9.52 -7.93
CA MET A 1 14.85 -10.09 -8.25
C MET A 1 13.91 -8.89 -8.43
N SER A 2 12.78 -9.00 -9.15
CA SER A 2 11.84 -7.86 -9.27
C SER A 2 11.02 -7.78 -7.99
N VAL A 3 10.83 -6.57 -7.43
CA VAL A 3 10.02 -6.31 -6.21
C VAL A 3 8.63 -6.93 -6.33
N ILE A 4 7.98 -6.79 -7.48
CA ILE A 4 6.68 -7.42 -7.76
C ILE A 4 6.72 -8.94 -7.55
N LYS A 5 7.80 -9.63 -7.96
CA LYS A 5 7.89 -11.09 -7.75
C LYS A 5 7.97 -11.44 -6.27
N GLU A 6 8.66 -10.65 -5.47
CA GLU A 6 8.78 -10.84 -4.02
C GLU A 6 7.43 -10.63 -3.32
N LEU A 7 6.72 -9.55 -3.67
CA LEU A 7 5.37 -9.26 -3.16
C LEU A 7 4.38 -10.37 -3.52
N LEU A 8 4.39 -10.86 -4.77
CA LEU A 8 3.52 -11.94 -5.21
C LEU A 8 3.79 -13.27 -4.48
N LEU A 9 5.06 -13.57 -4.21
CA LEU A 9 5.45 -14.74 -3.41
C LEU A 9 4.96 -14.61 -1.97
N GLY A 10 5.12 -13.44 -1.35
CA GLY A 10 4.64 -13.16 0.00
C GLY A 10 3.12 -13.30 0.12
N LEU A 11 2.38 -12.89 -0.91
CA LEU A 11 0.93 -13.01 -0.98
C LEU A 11 0.42 -14.40 -1.40
N SER A 12 1.28 -15.25 -1.96
CA SER A 12 0.88 -16.50 -2.62
C SER A 12 -0.19 -16.31 -3.71
N VAL A 13 -0.11 -15.21 -4.46
CA VAL A 13 -1.06 -14.87 -5.54
C VAL A 13 -0.39 -14.78 -6.90
N LYS A 14 -1.20 -14.81 -7.97
CA LYS A 14 -0.77 -14.54 -9.35
C LYS A 14 -1.51 -13.33 -9.91
N ILE A 15 -0.83 -12.54 -10.74
CA ILE A 15 -1.48 -11.42 -11.43
C ILE A 15 -2.32 -11.95 -12.59
N LYS A 16 -3.55 -11.44 -12.70
CA LYS A 16 -4.35 -11.52 -13.92
C LYS A 16 -4.60 -10.10 -14.40
N TYR A 17 -3.92 -9.72 -15.48
CA TYR A 17 -4.16 -8.42 -16.08
C TYR A 17 -5.52 -8.36 -16.79
N TYR A 18 -6.19 -7.22 -16.70
CA TYR A 18 -7.46 -6.96 -17.37
C TYR A 18 -7.52 -5.56 -17.98
N ASN A 19 -8.31 -5.38 -19.03
CA ASN A 19 -8.63 -4.06 -19.57
C ASN A 19 -9.93 -3.56 -18.90
N PRO A 20 -9.92 -2.41 -18.21
CA PRO A 20 -11.12 -1.85 -17.56
C PRO A 20 -12.27 -1.61 -18.53
N SER A 21 -11.98 -1.34 -19.80
CA SER A 21 -12.99 -1.11 -20.84
C SER A 21 -13.81 -2.38 -21.12
N ASP A 22 -13.18 -3.55 -21.00
CA ASP A 22 -13.84 -4.85 -21.21
C ASP A 22 -14.59 -5.31 -19.95
N TYR A 23 -14.14 -4.87 -18.77
CA TYR A 23 -14.66 -5.30 -17.47
C TYR A 23 -14.86 -4.12 -16.50
N PRO A 24 -15.84 -3.22 -16.76
CA PRO A 24 -16.02 -1.98 -15.98
C PRO A 24 -16.48 -2.21 -14.53
N HIS A 25 -16.88 -3.43 -14.18
CA HIS A 25 -17.30 -3.81 -12.84
C HIS A 25 -16.16 -4.41 -12.00
N LEU A 26 -15.01 -4.73 -12.61
CA LEU A 26 -13.84 -5.20 -11.89
C LEU A 26 -13.12 -4.01 -11.27
N LYS A 27 -12.80 -4.15 -9.98
CA LYS A 27 -11.95 -3.22 -9.26
C LYS A 27 -10.51 -3.68 -9.34
N ASP A 28 -9.62 -2.72 -9.44
CA ASP A 28 -8.19 -2.97 -9.39
C ASP A 28 -7.78 -3.45 -8.00
N GLY A 29 -6.80 -4.36 -7.93
CA GLY A 29 -6.41 -5.04 -6.69
C GLY A 29 -7.37 -6.13 -6.19
N MET A 30 -8.51 -6.34 -6.85
CA MET A 30 -9.47 -7.36 -6.42
C MET A 30 -8.90 -8.78 -6.48
N LYS A 31 -8.93 -9.48 -5.34
CA LYS A 31 -8.54 -10.89 -5.23
C LYS A 31 -9.68 -11.84 -5.59
N PHE A 32 -9.35 -12.96 -6.24
CA PHE A 32 -10.30 -14.03 -6.54
C PHE A 32 -9.61 -15.40 -6.56
N ASN A 33 -10.39 -16.47 -6.35
CA ASN A 33 -9.86 -17.83 -6.26
C ASN A 33 -10.42 -18.71 -7.39
N ILE A 34 -9.55 -19.35 -8.16
CA ILE A 34 -9.92 -20.33 -9.18
C ILE A 34 -9.17 -21.63 -8.91
N ARG A 35 -9.90 -22.71 -8.65
CA ARG A 35 -9.35 -24.07 -8.47
C ARG A 35 -8.20 -24.14 -7.45
N GLY A 36 -8.33 -23.40 -6.35
CA GLY A 36 -7.31 -23.36 -5.28
C GLY A 36 -6.10 -22.46 -5.57
N LEU A 37 -6.11 -21.72 -6.68
CA LEU A 37 -5.12 -20.66 -6.96
C LEU A 37 -5.76 -19.31 -6.73
N THR A 38 -5.08 -18.46 -5.94
CA THR A 38 -5.49 -17.08 -5.72
C THR A 38 -4.86 -16.18 -6.79
N TYR A 39 -5.68 -15.30 -7.35
CA TYR A 39 -5.29 -14.31 -8.32
C TYR A 39 -5.65 -12.92 -7.81
N ILE A 40 -4.91 -11.93 -8.28
CA ILE A 40 -5.21 -10.52 -8.12
C ILE A 40 -5.42 -9.90 -9.50
N PHE A 41 -6.49 -9.13 -9.67
CA PHE A 41 -6.71 -8.36 -10.88
C PHE A 41 -5.88 -7.08 -10.84
N ILE A 42 -5.17 -6.82 -11.94
CA ILE A 42 -4.39 -5.60 -12.14
C ILE A 42 -4.79 -4.98 -13.47
N ASP A 43 -5.09 -3.69 -13.48
CA ASP A 43 -5.31 -2.94 -14.71
C ASP A 43 -4.07 -3.01 -15.63
N ILE A 44 -4.25 -3.38 -16.90
CA ILE A 44 -3.17 -3.42 -17.90
C ILE A 44 -2.46 -2.07 -18.11
N PHE A 45 -3.11 -0.96 -17.76
CA PHE A 45 -2.60 0.38 -17.96
C PHE A 45 -1.83 0.93 -16.74
N ASN A 46 -1.80 0.18 -15.64
CA ASN A 46 -1.03 0.59 -14.47
C ASN A 46 0.46 0.61 -14.73
N SER A 47 1.12 1.61 -14.13
CA SER A 47 2.57 1.62 -14.02
C SER A 47 3.04 0.47 -13.11
N GLU A 48 4.36 0.22 -13.14
CA GLU A 48 4.96 -0.71 -12.19
C GLU A 48 4.78 -0.23 -10.74
N MET A 49 4.90 1.08 -10.49
CA MET A 49 4.77 1.67 -9.16
C MET A 49 3.35 1.49 -8.59
N VAL A 50 2.33 1.79 -9.40
CA VAL A 50 0.92 1.56 -9.02
C VAL A 50 0.65 0.09 -8.75
N THR A 51 1.17 -0.81 -9.60
CA THR A 51 1.04 -2.26 -9.38
C THR A 51 1.67 -2.70 -8.06
N GLN A 52 2.87 -2.19 -7.73
CA GLN A 52 3.52 -2.48 -6.46
C GLN A 52 2.71 -1.93 -5.27
N ASN A 53 2.17 -0.72 -5.37
CA ASN A 53 1.33 -0.12 -4.32
C ASN A 53 0.08 -0.97 -4.02
N ILE A 54 -0.59 -1.45 -5.06
CA ILE A 54 -1.73 -2.37 -4.93
C ILE A 54 -1.30 -3.64 -4.19
N LEU A 55 -0.18 -4.24 -4.57
CA LEU A 55 0.32 -5.45 -3.91
C LEU A 55 0.72 -5.19 -2.45
N LEU A 56 1.31 -4.04 -2.14
CA LEU A 56 1.65 -3.62 -0.78
C LEU A 56 0.40 -3.42 0.08
N HIS A 57 -0.63 -2.76 -0.44
CA HIS A 57 -1.94 -2.63 0.21
C HIS A 57 -2.53 -4.01 0.51
N GLU A 58 -2.50 -4.91 -0.47
CA GLU A 58 -2.96 -6.30 -0.30
C GLU A 58 -2.12 -7.11 0.71
N MET A 59 -0.83 -6.79 0.86
CA MET A 59 0.01 -7.35 1.93
C MET A 59 -0.37 -6.79 3.29
N GLY A 60 -0.77 -5.52 3.37
CA GLY A 60 -1.33 -4.91 4.58
C GLY A 60 -2.53 -5.70 5.09
N HIS A 61 -3.47 -6.06 4.21
CA HIS A 61 -4.59 -6.94 4.58
C HIS A 61 -4.14 -8.29 5.15
N VAL A 62 -3.12 -8.91 4.57
CA VAL A 62 -2.59 -10.19 5.06
C VAL A 62 -1.90 -10.02 6.41
N SER A 63 -1.06 -8.98 6.55
CA SER A 63 -0.29 -8.66 7.75
C SER A 63 -1.19 -8.44 8.96
N PHE A 64 -2.27 -7.68 8.79
CA PHE A 64 -3.23 -7.40 9.87
C PHE A 64 -4.31 -8.50 10.03
N GLY A 65 -4.24 -9.61 9.27
CA GLY A 65 -5.19 -10.71 9.36
C GLY A 65 -6.63 -10.30 8.99
N HIS A 66 -6.77 -9.36 8.06
CA HIS A 66 -8.06 -8.88 7.58
C HIS A 66 -8.87 -10.00 6.91
N ARG A 67 -10.19 -9.86 6.96
CA ARG A 67 -11.11 -10.84 6.38
C ARG A 67 -12.05 -10.10 5.44
N HIS A 68 -11.95 -10.42 4.16
CA HIS A 68 -12.93 -9.97 3.15
C HIS A 68 -14.18 -10.87 3.28
N LEU A 69 -15.13 -10.47 4.11
CA LEU A 69 -16.44 -11.13 4.24
C LEU A 69 -17.53 -10.10 3.97
N ASP A 70 -18.44 -10.43 3.05
CA ASP A 70 -19.52 -9.54 2.57
C ASP A 70 -20.51 -9.05 3.66
N CYS A 71 -20.47 -9.63 4.86
CA CYS A 71 -21.48 -9.37 5.90
C CYS A 71 -21.08 -8.35 6.98
N ARG A 72 -20.02 -7.54 6.76
CA ARG A 72 -19.55 -6.57 7.75
C ARG A 72 -20.16 -5.18 7.56
N SER A 73 -20.24 -4.43 8.66
CA SER A 73 -20.69 -3.04 8.65
C SER A 73 -19.65 -2.16 7.95
N SER A 74 -20.09 -1.20 7.14
CA SER A 74 -19.23 -0.30 6.36
C SER A 74 -18.10 0.40 7.15
N GLY A 75 -18.30 0.68 8.44
CA GLY A 75 -17.26 1.26 9.29
C GLY A 75 -16.09 0.32 9.60
N TRP A 76 -16.36 -0.99 9.66
CA TRP A 76 -15.32 -2.01 9.86
C TRP A 76 -14.45 -2.15 8.61
N ASP A 77 -15.07 -2.17 7.43
CA ASP A 77 -14.34 -2.26 6.17
C ASP A 77 -13.44 -1.03 6.00
N ARG A 78 -13.96 0.19 6.27
CA ARG A 78 -13.15 1.42 6.25
C ARG A 78 -11.93 1.36 7.15
N LYS A 79 -12.03 0.72 8.32
CA LYS A 79 -10.90 0.55 9.23
C LYS A 79 -9.84 -0.37 8.59
N GLN A 80 -10.27 -1.50 8.03
CA GLN A 80 -9.37 -2.46 7.40
C GLN A 80 -8.67 -1.90 6.16
N GLU A 81 -9.39 -1.16 5.32
CA GLU A 81 -8.81 -0.48 4.15
C GLU A 81 -7.78 0.57 4.60
N ARG A 82 -8.09 1.35 5.64
CA ARG A 82 -7.14 2.35 6.19
C ARG A 82 -5.88 1.69 6.78
N GLU A 83 -6.03 0.57 7.48
CA GLU A 83 -4.90 -0.20 8.03
C GLU A 83 -4.04 -0.78 6.89
N ALA A 84 -4.66 -1.26 5.80
CA ALA A 84 -3.94 -1.71 4.60
C ALA A 84 -3.23 -0.57 3.86
N ASP A 85 -3.88 0.59 3.71
CA ASP A 85 -3.25 1.80 3.16
C ASP A 85 -2.07 2.27 4.02
N ARG A 86 -2.20 2.21 5.36
CA ARG A 86 -1.14 2.59 6.29
C ARG A 86 0.09 1.70 6.11
N TYR A 87 -0.11 0.38 6.02
CA TYR A 87 0.98 -0.56 5.76
C TYR A 87 1.74 -0.23 4.47
N MET A 88 1.02 0.04 3.38
CA MET A 88 1.63 0.43 2.11
C MET A 88 2.45 1.73 2.26
N ILE A 89 1.89 2.74 2.94
CA ILE A 89 2.53 4.05 3.10
C ILE A 89 3.77 3.95 3.99
N GLU A 90 3.71 3.21 5.10
CA GLU A 90 4.89 2.96 5.96
C GLU A 90 6.03 2.33 5.17
N TYR A 91 5.72 1.31 4.36
CA TYR A 91 6.71 0.67 3.50
C TYR A 91 7.34 1.67 2.52
N ARG A 92 6.53 2.55 1.89
CA ARG A 92 7.06 3.58 0.99
C ARG A 92 7.82 4.67 1.73
N ALA A 93 7.42 5.03 2.94
CA ALA A 93 8.12 5.98 3.77
C ALA A 93 9.51 5.45 4.15
N ASP A 94 9.63 4.17 4.53
CA ASP A 94 10.93 3.52 4.73
C ASP A 94 11.79 3.58 3.45
N GLU A 95 11.22 3.26 2.29
CA GLU A 95 11.94 3.35 0.99
C GLU A 95 12.37 4.78 0.65
N TRP A 96 11.56 5.78 0.98
CA TRP A 96 11.88 7.20 0.78
C TRP A 96 13.03 7.63 1.67
N LEU A 97 12.92 7.36 2.97
CA LEU A 97 13.89 7.76 3.98
C LEU A 97 15.25 7.08 3.75
N ALA A 98 15.26 5.85 3.24
CA ALA A 98 16.48 5.12 2.88
C ALA A 98 17.28 5.77 1.74
N GLN A 99 16.72 6.75 1.00
CA GLN A 99 17.44 7.50 -0.04
C GLN A 99 18.32 8.61 0.51
N PHE A 100 18.16 8.97 1.79
CA PHE A 100 18.90 10.04 2.42
C PHE A 100 20.02 9.46 3.29
N ASP A 101 21.19 10.10 3.27
CA ASP A 101 22.32 9.72 4.14
C ASP A 101 22.04 10.00 5.63
N TRP A 102 21.09 10.91 5.91
CA TRP A 102 20.69 11.37 7.24
C TRP A 102 19.17 11.59 7.25
N GLU A 103 18.56 11.55 8.44
CA GLU A 103 17.14 11.87 8.59
C GLU A 103 16.86 13.31 8.12
N PRO A 104 15.92 13.53 7.17
CA PRO A 104 15.66 14.85 6.61
C PRO A 104 14.93 15.76 7.61
N ASP A 105 15.34 17.02 7.72
CA ASP A 105 14.71 18.01 8.59
C ASP A 105 13.26 18.35 8.19
N ILE A 106 12.94 18.21 6.90
CA ILE A 106 11.62 18.50 6.33
C ILE A 106 11.28 17.43 5.29
N ILE A 107 10.07 16.89 5.36
CA ILE A 107 9.52 16.01 4.33
C ILE A 107 8.66 16.80 3.36
N ASP A 108 8.97 16.69 2.07
CA ASP A 108 8.10 17.15 0.99
C ASP A 108 7.07 16.06 0.66
N TYR A 109 5.88 16.17 1.25
CA TYR A 109 4.80 15.18 1.07
C TYR A 109 4.27 15.12 -0.36
N ASP A 110 4.28 16.24 -1.09
CA ASP A 110 3.82 16.26 -2.47
C ASP A 110 4.82 15.52 -3.37
N ALA A 111 6.12 15.74 -3.18
CA ALA A 111 7.16 15.01 -3.88
C ALA A 111 7.11 13.50 -3.57
N PHE A 112 6.87 13.11 -2.30
CA PHE A 112 6.69 11.71 -1.92
C PHE A 112 5.50 11.06 -2.63
N ILE A 113 4.33 11.72 -2.61
CA ILE A 113 3.10 11.21 -3.25
C ILE A 113 3.28 11.07 -4.76
N GLU A 114 3.93 12.04 -5.41
CA GLU A 114 4.22 12.00 -6.84
C GLU A 114 5.22 10.89 -7.17
N HIS A 115 6.31 10.77 -6.41
CA HIS A 115 7.36 9.78 -6.65
C HIS A 115 6.84 8.34 -6.59
N PHE A 116 5.96 8.04 -5.62
CA PHE A 116 5.36 6.72 -5.47
C PHE A 116 4.02 6.59 -6.16
N GLU A 117 3.58 7.56 -6.96
CA GLU A 117 2.30 7.54 -7.69
C GLU A 117 1.09 7.19 -6.79
N LEU A 118 1.06 7.75 -5.57
CA LEU A 118 -0.04 7.53 -4.62
C LEU A 118 -1.26 8.38 -4.99
N GLU A 119 -2.47 7.84 -4.73
CA GLU A 119 -3.68 8.65 -4.87
C GLU A 119 -3.70 9.83 -3.87
N LYS A 120 -4.20 10.99 -4.31
CA LYS A 120 -4.34 12.20 -3.47
C LYS A 120 -5.11 11.97 -2.17
N ARG A 121 -6.03 10.98 -2.13
CA ARG A 121 -6.77 10.63 -0.91
C ARG A 121 -5.86 10.16 0.23
N HIS A 122 -4.66 9.67 -0.09
CA HIS A 122 -3.70 9.18 0.89
C HIS A 122 -2.96 10.30 1.62
N TYR A 123 -3.03 11.56 1.17
CA TYR A 123 -2.25 12.68 1.73
C TYR A 123 -2.35 12.77 3.26
N GLY A 124 -3.56 12.73 3.81
CA GLY A 124 -3.74 12.83 5.27
C GLY A 124 -3.08 11.67 6.04
N LEU A 125 -3.06 10.47 5.45
CA LEU A 125 -2.41 9.31 6.05
C LEU A 125 -0.89 9.33 5.87
N VAL A 126 -0.40 9.91 4.76
CA VAL A 126 1.04 10.17 4.56
C VAL A 126 1.58 11.08 5.64
N VAL A 127 0.91 12.20 5.91
CA VAL A 127 1.31 13.13 6.99
C VAL A 127 1.34 12.42 8.34
N GLU A 128 0.29 11.67 8.67
CA GLU A 128 0.22 10.91 9.93
C GLU A 128 1.38 9.91 10.08
N VAL A 129 1.71 9.15 9.03
CA VAL A 129 2.80 8.17 9.06
C VAL A 129 4.15 8.84 9.28
N PHE A 130 4.45 9.92 8.56
CA PHE A 130 5.73 10.62 8.74
C PHE A 130 5.83 11.32 10.08
N ASP A 131 4.75 11.94 10.57
CA ASP A 131 4.69 12.55 11.90
C ASP A 131 4.96 11.50 13.00
N GLU A 132 4.47 10.26 12.85
CA GLU A 132 4.78 9.18 13.77
C GLU A 132 6.25 8.72 13.63
N MET A 133 6.72 8.45 12.41
CA MET A 133 8.07 7.93 12.18
C MET A 133 9.18 8.89 12.64
N ILE A 134 9.06 10.17 12.27
CA ILE A 134 10.07 11.22 12.53
C ILE A 134 9.79 11.92 13.86
N GLY A 135 8.52 12.11 14.23
CA GLY A 135 8.15 12.69 15.52
C GLY A 135 8.50 11.79 16.71
N HIS A 136 8.53 10.46 16.52
CA HIS A 136 9.11 9.55 17.52
C HIS A 136 10.63 9.71 17.68
N ALA A 137 11.38 10.06 16.61
CA ALA A 137 12.81 10.35 16.70
C ALA A 137 13.09 11.64 17.52
N GLN A 138 12.20 12.63 17.48
CA GLN A 138 12.34 13.85 18.28
C GLN A 138 12.03 13.65 19.78
N LEU A 139 11.14 12.71 20.15
CA LEU A 139 10.80 12.48 21.56
C LEU A 139 11.90 11.75 22.35
N ASP A 140 12.73 10.93 21.69
CA ASP A 140 13.85 10.23 22.34
C ASP A 140 15.13 11.07 22.45
N SER A 141 15.17 12.27 21.84
CA SER A 141 16.32 13.21 21.94
C SER A 141 16.22 14.18 23.13
N TYR A 142 15.17 14.07 23.95
CA TYR A 142 15.05 14.78 25.23
C TYR A 142 14.99 13.79 26.41
N CYS A 143 16.10 13.11 26.68
CA CYS A 143 16.39 12.52 27.99
C CYS A 143 17.88 12.69 28.33
N LEU A 144 18.13 13.78 29.08
CA LEU A 144 19.22 14.09 30.04
C LEU A 144 20.67 13.66 29.73
#